data_AF-A0AB34JNE5-F1
#
_entry.id   AF-A0AB34JNE5-F1
#
_cell.length_a   1.000
_cell.length_b   1.000
_cell.length_c   1.000
_cell.angle_alpha   90.00
_cell.angle_beta   90.00
_cell.angle_gamma   90.00
#
_symmetry.space_group_name_H-M   'P 1'
#
loop_
_entity.id
_entity.type
_entity.pdbx_description
1 polymer ?
#
loop_
_entity_poly.entity_id
_entity_poly.type
_entity_poly.pdbx_seq_one_letter_code
_entity_poly.pdbx_strand_id
1 'polypeptide(L)'
;MSGCGTFLPPGERIEMSAFKAHGISLAKLTSEGVPAKPELAELMTLIAAAKAAGVRIVAHNASLEAVRVLNHTAICQGVPSPSLSSASMLCTMHNATRHCGLRKRGSKQFKAPCNVELFIFLFGRKPKVQLNSALPDCRVTLASYIEGHKRKWW
;
A
#
# COMPACT_ATOMS: atom_id res chain seq x y z
N MET A 1 14.41 -4.72 -17.45
CA MET A 1 14.63 -4.45 -16.02
C MET A 1 13.77 -3.26 -15.65
N SER A 2 12.55 -3.49 -15.17
CA SER A 2 11.64 -2.41 -14.78
C SER A 2 12.02 -1.97 -13.36
N GLY A 3 12.70 -0.82 -13.25
CA GLY A 3 13.01 -0.20 -11.98
C GLY A 3 11.74 0.38 -11.37
N CYS A 4 11.61 0.31 -10.04
CA CYS A 4 10.51 0.95 -9.31
C CYS A 4 10.65 2.48 -9.44
N GLY A 5 9.95 3.09 -10.40
CA GLY A 5 10.01 4.53 -10.66
C GLY A 5 9.17 5.35 -9.68
N THR A 6 9.55 6.62 -9.50
CA THR A 6 8.77 7.59 -8.71
C THR A 6 8.03 8.52 -9.68
N PHE A 7 6.81 8.95 -9.39
CA PHE A 7 6.10 9.90 -10.26
C PHE A 7 5.30 10.93 -9.45
N LEU A 8 5.04 12.08 -10.06
CA LEU A 8 4.13 13.12 -9.58
C LEU A 8 3.14 13.43 -10.71
N PRO A 9 1.82 13.36 -10.48
CA PRO A 9 0.85 13.73 -11.49
C PRO A 9 1.01 15.19 -11.93
N PRO A 10 0.77 15.51 -13.22
CA PRO A 10 0.83 16.90 -13.69
C PRO A 10 -0.11 17.80 -12.89
N GLY A 11 0.39 18.97 -12.47
CA GLY A 11 -0.39 19.97 -11.72
C GLY A 11 -0.39 19.77 -10.20
N GLU A 12 0.13 18.65 -9.70
CA GLU A 12 0.23 18.39 -8.26
C GLU A 12 1.47 19.01 -7.63
N ARG A 13 1.41 19.29 -6.33
CA ARG A 13 2.54 19.77 -5.52
C ARG A 13 2.90 18.75 -4.46
N ILE A 14 4.21 18.62 -4.19
CA ILE A 14 4.68 17.79 -3.09
C ILE A 14 4.51 18.57 -1.80
N GLU A 15 3.53 18.15 -1.00
CA GLU A 15 3.35 18.68 0.35
C GLU A 15 4.56 18.37 1.23
N MET A 16 4.91 19.29 2.14
CA MET A 16 6.05 19.12 3.06
C MET A 16 5.91 17.87 3.93
N SER A 17 4.68 17.50 4.29
CA SER A 17 4.38 16.26 5.02
C SER A 17 4.69 15.01 4.20
N ALA A 18 4.37 15.01 2.90
CA ALA A 18 4.69 13.91 1.98
C ALA A 18 6.20 13.80 1.74
N PHE A 19 6.90 14.93 1.58
CA PHE A 19 8.36 14.94 1.51
C PHE A 19 8.99 14.36 2.77
N LYS A 20 8.56 14.78 3.96
CA LYS A 20 9.08 14.25 5.25
C LYS A 20 8.79 12.76 5.43
N ALA A 21 7.62 12.30 5.00
CA ALA A 21 7.22 10.91 5.14
C ALA A 21 7.98 10.00 4.16
N HIS A 22 8.05 10.37 2.88
CA HIS A 22 8.48 9.50 1.79
C HIS A 22 9.89 9.81 1.25
N GLY A 23 10.46 10.96 1.59
CA GLY A 23 11.75 11.42 1.08
C GLY A 23 11.73 11.77 -0.42
N ILE A 24 10.55 11.87 -1.04
CA ILE A 24 10.40 12.19 -2.46
C ILE A 24 10.45 13.70 -2.64
N SER A 25 11.57 14.22 -3.16
CA SER A 25 11.74 15.64 -3.48
C SER A 25 11.42 15.91 -4.95
N LEU A 26 11.17 17.18 -5.29
CA LEU A 26 11.03 17.61 -6.68
C LEU A 26 12.31 17.30 -7.47
N ALA A 27 13.48 17.53 -6.89
CA ALA A 27 14.76 17.20 -7.52
C ALA A 27 14.86 15.70 -7.88
N LYS A 28 14.44 14.81 -6.96
CA LYS A 28 14.41 13.36 -7.19
C LYS A 28 13.42 12.97 -8.29
N LEU A 29 12.26 13.60 -8.34
CA LEU A 29 11.29 13.40 -9.41
C LEU A 29 11.78 13.90 -10.76
N THR A 30 12.52 15.00 -10.80
CA THR A 30 13.12 15.50 -12.04
C THR A 30 14.21 14.57 -12.55
N SER A 31 15.01 13.96 -11.66
CA SER A 31 16.14 13.09 -12.05
C SER A 31 15.75 11.63 -12.29
N GLU A 32 14.84 11.08 -11.50
CA GLU A 32 14.49 9.65 -11.46
C GLU A 32 13.01 9.39 -11.80
N GLY A 33 12.27 10.45 -12.14
CA GLY A 33 10.84 10.36 -12.39
C GLY A 33 10.52 9.51 -13.61
N VAL A 34 9.45 8.74 -13.52
CA VAL A 34 8.89 8.00 -14.65
C VAL A 34 7.51 8.54 -15.01
N PRO A 35 7.08 8.43 -16.29
CA PRO A 35 5.71 8.77 -16.66
C PRO A 35 4.70 7.89 -15.89
N ALA A 36 3.76 8.51 -15.18
CA ALA A 36 2.79 7.81 -14.34
C ALA A 36 1.86 6.87 -15.14
N LYS A 37 1.43 7.32 -16.32
CA LYS A 37 0.42 6.63 -17.13
C LYS A 37 0.82 5.20 -17.57
N PRO A 38 2.00 4.95 -18.19
CA PRO A 38 2.38 3.59 -18.59
C PRO A 38 2.56 2.65 -17.40
N GLU A 39 3.23 3.09 -16.33
CA GLU A 39 3.45 2.29 -15.12
C GLU A 39 2.12 1.93 -14.44
N LEU A 40 1.20 2.89 -14.36
CA LEU A 40 -0.12 2.65 -13.80
C LEU A 40 -0.95 1.72 -14.68
N ALA A 41 -0.88 1.86 -16.00
CA ALA A 41 -1.58 0.95 -16.92
C ALA A 41 -1.07 -0.49 -16.81
N GLU A 42 0.25 -0.68 -16.69
CA GLU A 42 0.86 -1.99 -16.45
C GLU A 42 0.40 -2.58 -15.12
N LEU A 43 0.47 -1.79 -14.03
CA LEU A 43 0.00 -2.23 -12.71
C LEU A 43 -1.48 -2.64 -12.72
N MET A 44 -2.35 -1.82 -13.33
CA MET A 44 -3.78 -2.11 -13.39
C MET A 44 -4.06 -3.37 -14.24
N THR A 45 -3.30 -3.59 -15.30
CA THR A 45 -3.38 -4.81 -16.12
C THR A 45 -2.97 -6.04 -15.31
N LEU A 46 -1.87 -5.96 -14.55
CA LEU A 46 -1.41 -7.04 -13.67
C LEU A 46 -2.44 -7.37 -12.59
N ILE A 47 -3.05 -6.35 -11.96
CA ILE A 47 -4.09 -6.56 -10.95
C ILE A 47 -5.33 -7.22 -11.58
N ALA A 48 -5.74 -6.78 -12.78
CA ALA A 48 -6.87 -7.38 -13.48
C ALA A 48 -6.60 -8.84 -13.84
N ALA A 49 -5.42 -9.17 -14.37
CA ALA A 49 -5.02 -10.53 -14.69
C ALA A 49 -4.97 -11.43 -13.45
N ALA A 50 -4.40 -10.94 -12.34
CA ALA A 50 -4.38 -11.65 -11.07
C ALA A 50 -5.80 -11.97 -10.58
N LYS A 51 -6.71 -10.98 -10.62
CA LYS A 51 -8.12 -11.20 -10.25
C LYS A 51 -8.82 -12.22 -11.15
N ALA A 52 -8.60 -12.15 -12.46
CA ALA A 52 -9.18 -13.10 -13.42
C ALA A 52 -8.69 -14.54 -13.17
N ALA A 53 -7.44 -14.70 -12.71
CA ALA A 53 -6.87 -15.99 -12.31
C ALA A 53 -7.28 -16.44 -10.89
N GLY A 54 -8.18 -15.72 -10.21
CA GLY A 54 -8.59 -16.03 -8.83
C GLY A 54 -7.51 -15.75 -7.77
N VAL A 55 -6.44 -15.04 -8.12
CA VAL A 55 -5.38 -14.65 -7.19
C VAL A 55 -5.87 -13.52 -6.30
N ARG A 56 -5.72 -13.72 -4.99
CA ARG A 56 -6.13 -12.74 -3.97
C ARG A 56 -5.16 -11.58 -3.91
N ILE A 57 -5.67 -10.37 -4.11
CA ILE A 57 -4.91 -9.14 -3.88
C ILE A 57 -4.86 -8.84 -2.38
N VAL A 58 -3.66 -8.56 -1.87
CA VAL A 58 -3.40 -8.25 -0.47
C VAL A 58 -2.83 -6.84 -0.35
N ALA A 59 -3.36 -6.05 0.58
CA ALA A 59 -2.83 -4.72 0.87
C ALA A 59 -2.95 -4.39 2.37
N HIS A 60 -2.05 -3.56 2.87
CA HIS A 60 -2.19 -2.95 4.18
C HIS A 60 -2.98 -1.64 4.02
N ASN A 61 -4.16 -1.54 4.66
CA ASN A 61 -5.10 -0.43 4.44
C ASN A 61 -5.60 -0.32 2.97
N ALA A 62 -6.17 -1.42 2.46
CA ALA A 62 -6.64 -1.55 1.07
C ALA A 62 -7.58 -0.43 0.60
N SER A 63 -8.42 0.12 1.49
CA SER A 63 -9.33 1.23 1.17
C SER A 63 -8.60 2.52 0.82
N LEU A 64 -7.43 2.77 1.42
CA LEU A 64 -6.65 3.96 1.12
C LEU A 64 -5.76 3.71 -0.09
N GLU A 65 -4.85 2.74 -0.01
CA GLU A 65 -3.82 2.56 -1.03
C GLU A 65 -4.41 2.04 -2.35
N ALA A 66 -5.11 0.90 -2.30
CA ALA A 66 -5.57 0.24 -3.51
C ALA A 66 -6.80 0.92 -4.12
N VAL A 67 -7.73 1.41 -3.31
CA VAL A 67 -8.97 2.03 -3.82
C VAL A 67 -8.80 3.52 -4.05
N ARG A 68 -8.39 4.29 -3.03
CA ARG A 68 -8.38 5.75 -3.16
C ARG A 68 -7.23 6.25 -4.04
N VAL A 69 -6.01 5.78 -3.83
CA VAL A 69 -4.84 6.29 -4.56
C VAL A 69 -4.79 5.78 -6.00
N LEU A 70 -4.91 4.47 -6.21
CA LEU A 70 -4.79 3.90 -7.57
C LEU A 70 -5.97 4.28 -8.47
N ASN A 71 -7.22 4.20 -8.00
CA ASN A 71 -8.36 4.58 -8.85
C ASN A 71 -8.33 6.08 -9.18
N HIS A 72 -8.05 6.95 -8.20
CA HIS A 72 -7.96 8.39 -8.44
C HIS A 72 -6.87 8.71 -9.47
N THR A 73 -5.67 8.16 -9.29
CA THR A 73 -4.57 8.37 -10.24
C THR A 73 -4.94 7.83 -11.62
N ALA A 74 -5.63 6.69 -11.72
CA ALA A 74 -6.03 6.12 -13.00
C ALA A 74 -7.03 7.02 -13.72
N ILE A 75 -7.99 7.60 -12.99
CA ILE A 75 -8.94 8.58 -13.53
C ILE A 75 -8.20 9.83 -14.02
N CYS A 76 -7.33 10.43 -13.21
CA CYS A 76 -6.58 11.63 -13.58
C CYS A 76 -5.66 11.43 -14.78
N GLN A 77 -5.12 10.21 -14.96
CA GLN A 77 -4.23 9.87 -16.07
C GLN A 77 -4.97 9.33 -17.31
N GLY A 78 -6.31 9.19 -17.23
CA GLY A 78 -7.12 8.60 -18.30
C GLY A 78 -6.72 7.17 -18.62
N VAL A 79 -6.41 6.37 -17.60
CA VAL A 79 -6.08 4.94 -17.74
C VAL A 79 -7.38 4.12 -17.69
N PRO A 80 -7.79 3.48 -18.80
CA PRO A 80 -9.01 2.67 -18.82
C PRO A 80 -8.77 1.39 -18.01
N SER A 81 -9.42 1.27 -16.86
CA SER A 81 -9.30 0.07 -16.01
C SER A 81 -10.52 -0.11 -15.11
N PRO A 82 -10.92 -1.35 -14.77
CA PRO A 82 -11.97 -1.58 -13.81
C PRO A 82 -11.61 -0.99 -12.45
N SER A 83 -12.55 -0.27 -11.85
CA SER A 83 -12.36 0.33 -10.53
C SER A 83 -12.03 -0.75 -9.49
N LEU A 84 -10.96 -0.54 -8.73
CA LEU A 84 -10.59 -1.40 -7.62
C LEU A 84 -11.56 -1.22 -6.46
N SER A 85 -11.92 -2.32 -5.80
CA SER A 85 -12.76 -2.32 -4.61
C SER A 85 -12.05 -3.07 -3.49
N SER A 86 -11.98 -2.45 -2.31
CA SER A 86 -11.36 -3.03 -1.12
C SER A 86 -12.12 -4.26 -0.64
N ALA A 87 -13.41 -4.39 -0.96
CA ALA A 87 -14.21 -5.58 -0.66
C ALA A 87 -13.71 -6.83 -1.42
N SER A 88 -13.04 -6.65 -2.56
CA SER A 88 -12.45 -7.73 -3.35
C SER A 88 -11.01 -8.08 -2.92
N MET A 89 -10.50 -7.48 -1.85
CA MET A 89 -9.11 -7.59 -1.42
C MET A 89 -9.02 -8.02 0.03
N LEU A 90 -7.88 -8.63 0.39
CA LEU A 90 -7.56 -8.88 1.79
C LEU A 90 -6.82 -7.67 2.36
N CYS A 91 -7.46 -7.01 3.32
CA CYS A 91 -6.86 -5.91 4.07
C CYS A 91 -6.20 -6.45 5.35
N THR A 92 -4.87 -6.48 5.42
CA THR A 92 -4.17 -6.99 6.62
C THR A 92 -4.44 -6.13 7.85
N MET A 93 -4.63 -4.81 7.66
CA MET A 93 -4.95 -3.87 8.73
C MET A 93 -6.28 -4.20 9.43
N HIS A 94 -7.36 -4.33 8.65
CA HIS A 94 -8.68 -4.63 9.22
C HIS A 94 -8.73 -6.03 9.84
N ASN A 95 -8.22 -7.04 9.13
CA ASN A 95 -8.23 -8.42 9.63
C ASN A 95 -7.43 -8.55 10.93
N ALA A 96 -6.27 -7.89 11.03
CA ALA A 96 -5.45 -7.95 12.24
C ALA A 96 -5.98 -7.16 13.43
N THR A 97 -6.97 -6.26 13.25
CA THR A 97 -7.41 -5.32 14.30
C THR A 97 -7.82 -6.04 15.59
N ARG A 98 -8.64 -7.09 15.47
CA ARG A 98 -9.08 -7.89 16.63
C ARG A 98 -7.96 -8.73 17.26
N HIS A 99 -6.96 -9.11 16.46
CA HIS A 99 -5.87 -9.98 16.91
C HIS A 99 -4.78 -9.20 17.64
N CYS A 100 -4.51 -7.97 17.21
CA CYS A 100 -3.49 -7.14 17.84
C CYS A 100 -3.97 -6.52 19.17
N GLY A 101 -5.28 -6.36 19.37
CA GLY A 101 -5.86 -5.85 20.62
C GLY A 101 -5.44 -4.42 20.99
N LEU A 102 -4.88 -3.66 20.04
CA LEU A 102 -4.42 -2.29 20.26
C LEU A 102 -5.61 -1.39 20.59
N ARG A 103 -5.45 -0.45 21.53
CA ARG A 103 -6.52 0.47 21.93
C ARG A 103 -6.21 1.90 21.52
N LYS A 104 -7.24 2.64 21.16
CA LYS A 104 -7.13 4.10 21.02
C LYS A 104 -6.89 4.71 22.40
N ARG A 105 -6.00 5.72 22.49
CA ARG A 105 -5.69 6.40 23.75
C ARG A 105 -6.98 6.96 24.36
N GLY A 106 -7.26 6.60 25.62
CA GLY A 106 -8.46 7.06 26.33
C GLY A 106 -9.79 6.45 25.87
N SER A 107 -9.78 5.41 25.03
CA SER A 107 -11.00 4.77 24.52
C SER A 107 -10.97 3.26 24.68
N LYS A 108 -12.16 2.67 24.89
CA LYS A 108 -12.36 1.22 24.89
C LYS A 108 -12.34 0.62 23.47
N GLN A 109 -12.34 1.45 22.42
CA GLN A 109 -12.33 0.99 21.03
C GLN A 109 -10.96 0.44 20.62
N PHE A 110 -10.98 -0.64 19.84
CA PHE A 110 -9.78 -1.15 19.18
C PHE A 110 -9.29 -0.17 18.11
N LYS A 111 -7.96 -0.08 18.00
CA LYS A 111 -7.23 0.65 16.99
C LYS A 111 -6.71 -0.38 15.99
N ALA A 112 -6.91 -0.12 14.70
CA ALA A 112 -6.25 -0.92 13.67
C ALA A 112 -4.73 -0.67 13.70
N PRO A 113 -3.90 -1.72 13.60
CA PRO A 113 -2.45 -1.55 13.60
C PRO A 113 -1.98 -0.88 12.31
N CYS A 114 -1.02 0.04 12.40
CA CYS A 114 -0.24 0.43 11.22
C CYS A 114 0.70 -0.72 10.78
N ASN A 115 1.33 -0.59 9.62
CA ASN A 115 2.14 -1.67 9.03
C ASN A 115 3.29 -2.10 9.97
N VAL A 116 3.95 -1.12 10.59
CA VAL A 116 4.98 -1.35 11.63
C VAL A 116 4.41 -2.06 12.85
N GLU A 117 3.28 -1.58 13.38
CA GLU A 117 2.66 -2.14 14.58
C GLU A 117 2.28 -3.62 14.36
N LEU A 118 1.71 -3.93 13.19
CA LEU A 118 1.39 -5.30 12.81
C LEU A 118 2.65 -6.16 12.71
N PHE A 119 3.70 -5.67 12.05
CA PHE A 119 4.96 -6.41 11.91
C PHE A 119 5.60 -6.68 13.29
N ILE A 120 5.66 -5.67 14.16
CA ILE A 120 6.20 -5.84 15.52
C ILE A 120 5.36 -6.86 16.29
N PHE A 121 4.04 -6.80 16.20
CA PHE A 121 3.16 -7.76 16.88
C PHE A 121 3.44 -9.20 16.42
N LEU A 122 3.62 -9.40 15.11
CA LEU A 122 3.84 -10.72 14.55
C LEU A 122 5.25 -11.26 14.84
N PHE A 123 6.29 -10.41 14.77
CA PHE A 123 7.68 -10.88 14.78
C PHE A 123 8.47 -10.48 16.03
N GLY A 124 7.90 -9.71 16.96
CA GLY A 124 8.58 -9.24 18.18
C GLY A 124 9.72 -8.25 17.93
N ARG A 125 9.87 -7.74 16.70
CA ARG A 125 10.97 -6.86 16.29
C ARG A 125 10.54 -5.86 15.24
N LYS A 126 11.28 -4.76 15.09
CA LYS A 126 11.07 -3.77 14.03
C LYS A 126 11.48 -4.33 12.66
N PRO A 127 10.85 -3.89 11.55
CA PRO A 127 11.36 -4.12 10.21
C PRO A 127 12.80 -3.60 10.08
N LYS A 128 13.64 -4.32 9.34
CA LYS A 128 15.03 -3.88 9.03
C LYS A 128 15.09 -2.91 7.84
N VAL A 129 13.94 -2.46 7.37
CA VAL A 129 13.79 -1.58 6.21
C VAL A 129 13.08 -0.30 6.65
N GLN A 130 13.42 0.80 5.99
CA GLN A 130 12.68 2.04 6.15
C GLN A 130 11.36 1.94 5.40
N LEU A 131 10.26 2.15 6.12
CA LEU A 131 8.92 2.20 5.53
C LEU A 131 8.59 3.62 5.07
N ASN A 132 7.44 3.79 4.43
CA ASN A 132 7.03 4.95 3.63
C ASN A 132 7.62 4.95 2.22
N SER A 133 7.94 3.78 1.70
CA SER A 133 8.25 3.57 0.29
C SER A 133 7.58 2.29 -0.18
N ALA A 134 6.95 2.35 -1.35
CA ALA A 134 6.00 1.32 -1.79
C ALA A 134 6.58 -0.10 -1.73
N LEU A 135 7.79 -0.31 -2.25
CA LEU A 135 8.39 -1.65 -2.28
C LEU A 135 8.71 -2.22 -0.88
N PRO A 136 9.44 -1.52 0.02
CA PRO A 136 9.58 -1.93 1.41
C PRO A 136 8.26 -2.17 2.13
N ASP A 137 7.26 -1.30 1.92
CA ASP A 137 5.92 -1.47 2.50
C ASP A 137 5.23 -2.74 2.01
N CYS A 138 5.25 -3.02 0.70
CA CYS A 138 4.74 -4.26 0.12
C CYS A 138 5.46 -5.50 0.69
N ARG A 139 6.79 -5.44 0.88
CA ARG A 139 7.57 -6.56 1.47
C ARG A 139 7.18 -6.80 2.92
N VAL A 140 6.98 -5.75 3.70
CA VAL A 140 6.51 -5.87 5.09
C VAL A 140 5.09 -6.43 5.12
N THR A 141 4.19 -5.95 4.26
CA THR A 141 2.83 -6.49 4.13
C THR A 141 2.82 -7.95 3.72
N LEU A 142 3.68 -8.37 2.77
CA LEU A 142 3.83 -9.77 2.38
C LEU A 142 4.33 -10.64 3.54
N ALA A 143 5.33 -10.18 4.29
CA ALA A 143 5.82 -10.92 5.46
C ALA A 143 4.73 -11.05 6.53
N SER A 144 4.01 -9.96 6.83
CA SER A 144 2.88 -9.97 7.74
C SER A 144 1.76 -10.89 7.26
N TYR A 145 1.50 -10.94 5.95
CA TYR A 145 0.62 -11.93 5.34
C TYR A 145 1.16 -13.35 5.62
N ILE A 146 2.30 -13.75 5.10
CA ILE A 146 2.79 -15.13 5.30
C ILE A 146 2.72 -15.60 6.77
N GLU A 147 3.06 -14.74 7.72
CA GLU A 147 2.99 -15.07 9.15
C GLU A 147 1.56 -15.22 9.69
N GLY A 148 0.64 -14.28 9.43
CA GLY A 148 -0.72 -14.44 9.94
C GLY A 148 -1.51 -15.57 9.23
N HIS A 149 -1.08 -16.02 8.04
CA HIS A 149 -1.67 -17.20 7.39
C HIS A 149 -1.31 -18.45 8.21
N LYS A 150 -0.04 -18.55 8.65
CA LYS A 150 0.39 -19.62 9.56
C LYS A 150 -0.39 -19.61 10.88
N ARG A 151 -0.78 -18.41 11.35
CA ARG A 151 -1.61 -18.23 12.56
C ARG A 151 -3.11 -18.36 12.33
N LYS A 152 -3.57 -18.61 11.09
CA LYS A 152 -5.00 -18.69 10.72
C LYS A 152 -5.78 -17.41 11.05
N TRP A 153 -5.20 -16.24 10.79
CA TRP A 153 -5.84 -14.94 11.07
C TRP A 153 -6.79 -14.47 9.96
N TRP A 154 -6.75 -15.11 8.79
CA TRP A 154 -7.60 -14.88 7.63
C TRP A 154 -7.84 -16.19 6.88
#